data_AF-A0A455UKZ8-F1
#
_entry.id   AF-A0A455UKZ8-F1
#
_cell.length_a   1.000
_cell.length_b   1.000
_cell.length_c   1.000
_cell.angle_alpha   90.00
_cell.angle_beta   90.00
_cell.angle_gamma   90.00
#
_symmetry.space_group_name_H-M   'P 1'
#
loop_
_entity.id
_entity.type
_entity.pdbx_description
1 polymer ?
#
loop_
_entity_poly.entity_id
_entity_poly.type
_entity_poly.pdbx_seq_one_letter_code
_entity_poly.pdbx_strand_id
1 'polypeptide(L)' 'MSLDQLCLSTQCGFASTEEGNALTEEQQQAKLELVAQIARDVWDEQHS' A
#
# COMPACT_ATOMS: atom_id res chain seq x y z
N MET A 1 3.72 20.52 3.53
CA MET A 1 2.73 19.74 2.73
C MET A 1 1.65 19.30 3.68
N SER A 2 0.40 19.43 3.27
CA SER A 2 -0.75 18.96 4.05
C SER A 2 -1.09 17.52 3.64
N LEU A 3 -1.72 16.76 4.53
CA LEU A 3 -1.94 15.32 4.35
C LEU A 3 -2.87 15.02 3.15
N ASP A 4 -3.77 15.94 2.81
CA ASP A 4 -4.64 15.90 1.63
C ASP A 4 -3.89 15.96 0.28
N GLN A 5 -2.59 16.27 0.29
CA GLN A 5 -1.73 16.28 -0.90
C GLN A 5 -0.81 15.06 -0.99
N LEU A 6 -0.98 14.06 -0.11
CA LEU A 6 -0.16 12.86 -0.05
C LEU A 6 -1.00 11.61 -0.39
N CYS A 7 -0.34 10.60 -0.96
CA CYS A 7 -0.94 9.29 -1.26
C CYS A 7 -0.02 8.17 -0.78
N LEU A 8 -0.57 6.99 -0.50
CA LEU A 8 0.17 5.80 -0.09
C LEU A 8 0.10 4.70 -1.17
N SER A 9 1.22 4.06 -1.48
CA SER A 9 1.32 2.94 -2.40
C SER A 9 2.34 1.91 -1.92
N THR A 10 2.40 0.75 -2.58
CA THR A 10 3.53 -0.17 -2.42
C THR A 10 4.83 0.47 -2.92
N GLN A 11 5.97 -0.05 -2.44
CA GLN A 11 7.31 0.46 -2.82
C GLN A 11 7.64 0.20 -4.30
N CYS A 12 7.23 -0.95 -4.83
CA CYS A 12 7.37 -1.34 -6.23
C CYS A 12 6.11 -2.08 -6.68
N GLY A 13 5.95 -2.26 -7.99
CA GLY A 13 4.91 -3.13 -8.55
C GLY A 13 5.17 -4.60 -8.22
N PHE A 14 4.11 -5.41 -8.18
CA PHE A 14 4.23 -6.84 -7.86
C PHE A 14 5.00 -7.65 -8.91
N ALA A 15 5.17 -7.11 -10.12
CA ALA A 15 5.89 -7.74 -11.24
C ALA A 15 7.35 -7.25 -11.37
N SER A 16 8.07 -7.10 -10.26
CA SER A 16 9.42 -6.53 -10.29
C SER A 16 10.50 -7.62 -10.45
N THR A 17 11.04 -7.74 -11.67
CA THR A 17 12.25 -8.48 -12.16
C THR A 17 12.09 -9.92 -12.70
N GLU A 18 13.03 -10.36 -13.56
CA GLU A 18 13.11 -11.73 -14.14
C GLU A 18 13.49 -12.81 -13.12
N GLU A 19 14.23 -12.46 -12.06
CA GLU A 19 14.37 -13.25 -10.81
C GLU A 19 13.29 -12.82 -9.80
N GLY A 20 12.05 -12.70 -10.27
CA GLY A 20 10.95 -12.03 -9.59
C GLY A 20 10.79 -12.45 -8.14
N ASN A 21 10.50 -11.48 -7.26
CA ASN A 21 9.94 -11.77 -5.95
C ASN A 21 8.67 -12.61 -6.20
N ALA A 22 8.79 -13.92 -6.07
CA ALA A 22 7.70 -14.86 -6.30
C ALA A 22 6.67 -14.67 -5.17
N LEU A 23 5.81 -13.67 -5.36
CA LEU A 23 4.71 -13.38 -4.48
C LEU A 23 3.52 -14.20 -4.94
N THR A 24 2.97 -15.00 -4.05
CA THR A 24 1.67 -15.62 -4.28
C THR A 24 0.60 -14.52 -4.39
N GLU A 25 -0.52 -14.84 -5.04
CA GLU A 25 -1.66 -13.92 -5.13
C GLU A 25 -2.12 -13.46 -3.74
N GLU A 26 -2.13 -14.37 -2.77
CA GLU A 26 -2.44 -14.07 -1.36
C GLU A 26 -1.47 -13.03 -0.76
N GLN A 27 -0.18 -13.13 -1.05
CA GLN A 27 0.80 -12.15 -0.59
C GLN A 27 0.63 -10.78 -1.27
N GLN A 28 0.18 -10.76 -2.53
CA GLN A 28 -0.16 -9.50 -3.21
C GLN A 28 -1.39 -8.85 -2.58
N GLN A 29 -2.43 -9.65 -2.32
CA GLN A 29 -3.66 -9.22 -1.67
C GLN A 29 -3.38 -8.67 -0.25
N ALA A 30 -2.63 -9.40 0.56
CA ALA A 30 -2.27 -8.96 1.92
C ALA A 30 -1.50 -7.63 1.94
N LYS A 31 -0.66 -7.38 0.92
CA LYS A 31 0.04 -6.10 0.78
C LYS A 31 -0.92 -4.96 0.43
N LEU A 32 -1.90 -5.19 -0.44
CA LEU A 32 -2.92 -4.20 -0.77
C LEU A 32 -3.81 -3.89 0.44
N GLU A 33 -4.22 -4.91 1.19
CA GLU A 33 -5.00 -4.76 2.42
C GLU A 33 -4.26 -3.93 3.47
N LEU A 34 -2.96 -4.19 3.66
CA LEU A 34 -2.12 -3.42 4.57
C LEU A 34 -2.04 -1.94 4.17
N VAL A 35 -1.82 -1.65 2.88
CA VAL A 35 -1.80 -0.27 2.37
C VAL A 35 -3.14 0.41 2.62
N ALA A 36 -4.26 -0.27 2.32
CA ALA A 36 -5.59 0.27 2.53
C ALA A 36 -5.94 0.49 4.02
N GLN A 37 -5.45 -0.36 4.91
CA GLN A 37 -5.61 -0.19 6.36
C GLN A 37 -4.85 1.03 6.86
N ILE A 38 -3.56 1.14 6.52
CA ILE A 38 -2.73 2.28 6.94
C ILE A 38 -3.28 3.59 6.35
N ALA A 39 -3.75 3.58 5.10
CA ALA A 39 -4.36 4.77 4.50
C ALA A 39 -5.59 5.24 5.28
N ARG A 40 -6.44 4.32 5.74
CA ARG A 40 -7.58 4.65 6.61
C ARG A 40 -7.11 5.20 7.96
N ASP A 41 -6.20 4.50 8.63
CA ASP A 41 -5.70 4.92 9.95
C ASP A 41 -5.08 6.33 9.90
N VAL A 42 -4.32 6.66 8.86
CA VAL A 42 -3.63 7.96 8.77
C VAL A 42 -4.54 9.10 8.32
N TRP A 43 -5.48 8.87 7.39
CA TRP A 43 -6.35 9.94 6.84
C TRP A 43 -7.71 10.08 7.54
N ASP A 44 -8.28 9.01 8.10
CA ASP A 44 -9.56 9.09 8.82
C ASP A 44 -9.39 9.64 10.25
N GLU A 45 -8.21 9.48 10.88
CA GLU A 45 -7.90 10.08 12.19
C GLU A 45 -7.88 11.63 12.18
N GLN A 46 -7.74 12.26 11.01
CA GLN A 46 -7.68 13.72 10.88
C GLN A 46 -9.06 14.40 10.79
N HIS A 47 -10.15 13.64 10.81
CA HIS A 47 -11.52 14.16 10.75
C HIS A 47 -12.23 14.21 12.12
N SER A 48 -11.50 14.06 13.24
CA SER A 48 -12.03 14.23 14.60
C SER A 48 -11.64 15.55 15.26
#